data_AF-L2G844-F1
#
_entry.id   AF-L2G844-F1
#
_cell.length_a   1.000
_cell.length_b   1.000
_cell.length_c   1.000
_cell.angle_alpha   90.00
_cell.angle_beta   90.00
_cell.angle_gamma   90.00
#
_symmetry.space_group_name_H-M   'P 1'
#
loop_
_entity.id
_entity.type
_entity.pdbx_description
1 polymer ?
#
loop_
_entity_poly.entity_id
_entity_poly.type
_entity_poly.pdbx_seq_one_letter_code
_entity_poly.pdbx_strand_id
1 'polypeptide(L)'
;MKLLQYMYLAAFGTVAANAYMCNCFNVNRPEIVAAAHVCKAFGGALCSDKARNINGCIMSHTITDADCARLYFKIENGKEVPDTSFRANCEHYTGSCPN
;
A
#
# COMPACT_ATOMS: atom_id res chain seq x y z
N MET A 1 12.22 -17.40 -52.50
CA MET A 1 12.32 -16.18 -51.67
C MET A 1 11.31 -16.31 -50.54
N LYS A 2 11.77 -16.58 -49.31
CA LYS A 2 10.93 -16.81 -48.13
C LYS A 2 10.73 -15.49 -47.40
N LEU A 3 9.54 -14.92 -47.47
CA LEU A 3 9.12 -13.81 -46.59
C LEU A 3 8.54 -14.44 -45.32
N LEU A 4 9.39 -14.67 -44.32
CA LEU A 4 8.95 -15.12 -42.99
C LEU A 4 8.62 -13.92 -42.11
N GLN A 5 7.31 -13.73 -41.91
CA GLN A 5 6.65 -13.51 -40.62
C GLN A 5 7.35 -12.57 -39.62
N TYR A 6 6.93 -11.30 -39.66
CA TYR A 6 6.80 -10.51 -38.45
C TYR A 6 5.50 -10.89 -37.74
N MET A 7 5.60 -11.51 -36.57
CA MET A 7 4.55 -11.45 -35.56
C MET A 7 5.20 -11.20 -34.21
N TYR A 8 5.27 -9.90 -33.88
CA TYR A 8 5.32 -9.41 -32.52
C TYR A 8 4.05 -9.86 -31.80
N LEU A 9 4.20 -10.57 -30.69
CA LEU A 9 3.34 -10.40 -29.53
C LEU A 9 4.14 -10.90 -28.33
N ALA A 10 4.87 -9.96 -27.72
CA ALA A 10 5.27 -10.10 -26.34
C ALA A 10 3.99 -10.33 -25.54
N ALA A 11 3.78 -11.58 -25.13
CA ALA A 11 2.81 -11.91 -24.11
C ALA A 11 3.30 -11.27 -22.82
N PHE A 12 2.93 -10.00 -22.61
CA PHE A 12 2.87 -9.43 -21.26
C PHE A 12 1.73 -10.16 -20.57
N GLY A 13 2.02 -11.39 -20.11
CA GLY A 13 1.25 -11.98 -19.04
C GLY A 13 1.26 -10.93 -17.94
N THR A 14 0.11 -10.33 -17.68
CA THR A 14 -0.11 -9.53 -16.49
C THR A 14 0.20 -10.47 -15.35
N VAL A 15 1.43 -10.39 -14.85
CA VAL A 15 1.75 -10.90 -13.54
C VAL A 15 0.78 -10.13 -12.67
N ALA A 16 -0.32 -10.78 -12.28
CA ALA A 16 -1.11 -10.32 -11.15
C ALA A 16 -0.14 -10.47 -9.98
N ALA A 17 0.76 -9.49 -9.85
CA ALA A 17 1.51 -9.29 -8.64
C ALA A 17 0.43 -9.27 -7.57
N ASN A 18 0.49 -10.21 -6.62
CA ASN A 18 -0.39 -10.20 -5.45
C ASN A 18 -0.13 -8.86 -4.77
N ALA A 19 -0.90 -7.86 -5.16
CA ALA A 19 -0.73 -6.50 -4.73
C ALA A 19 -1.74 -6.29 -3.62
N TYR A 20 -1.27 -5.68 -2.54
CA TYR A 20 -2.08 -5.31 -1.41
C TYR A 20 -2.13 -3.79 -1.40
N MET A 21 -3.32 -3.27 -1.19
CA MET A 21 -3.49 -1.86 -0.86
C MET A 21 -3.53 -1.75 0.66
N CYS A 22 -2.45 -1.24 1.22
CA CYS A 22 -2.26 -1.16 2.67
C CYS A 22 -2.24 0.29 3.17
N ASN A 23 -2.87 0.55 4.30
CA ASN A 23 -2.71 1.79 5.06
C ASN A 23 -2.69 1.51 6.56
N CYS A 24 -2.29 2.52 7.32
CA CYS A 24 -2.51 2.55 8.76
C CYS A 24 -3.63 3.54 9.08
N PHE A 25 -4.57 3.15 9.92
CA PHE A 25 -5.62 4.04 10.41
C PHE A 25 -5.61 4.10 11.94
N ASN A 26 -6.02 5.24 12.52
CA ASN A 26 -6.13 5.38 13.96
C ASN A 26 -7.52 4.93 14.44
N VAL A 27 -7.60 3.97 15.37
CA VAL A 27 -8.89 3.44 15.86
C VAL A 27 -9.71 4.45 16.65
N ASN A 28 -9.05 5.44 17.27
CA ASN A 28 -9.72 6.50 18.03
C ASN A 28 -10.15 7.67 17.12
N ARG A 29 -9.56 7.76 15.92
CA ARG A 29 -9.79 8.80 14.91
C ARG A 29 -9.73 8.17 13.50
N PRO A 30 -10.75 7.40 13.10
CA PRO A 30 -10.72 6.61 11.86
C PRO A 30 -10.55 7.44 10.58
N GLU A 31 -10.81 8.74 10.64
CA GLU A 31 -10.56 9.69 9.56
C GLU A 31 -9.05 9.88 9.27
N ILE A 32 -8.18 9.56 10.22
CA ILE A 32 -6.73 9.60 10.04
C ILE A 32 -6.30 8.30 9.37
N VAL A 33 -6.27 8.32 8.04
CA VAL A 33 -5.74 7.24 7.20
C VAL A 33 -4.42 7.69 6.61
N ALA A 34 -3.39 6.86 6.78
CA ALA A 34 -2.03 7.27 6.51
C ALA A 34 -1.28 6.18 5.72
N ALA A 35 -1.39 6.26 4.38
CA ALA A 35 -0.70 5.35 3.46
C ALA A 35 0.68 5.85 3.02
N ALA A 36 0.91 7.17 3.07
CA ALA A 36 2.17 7.76 2.60
C ALA A 36 3.38 7.31 3.44
N HIS A 37 3.28 7.25 4.78
CA HIS A 37 4.39 6.69 5.56
C HIS A 37 4.55 5.19 5.36
N VAL A 38 3.46 4.46 5.14
CA VAL A 38 3.52 3.03 4.82
C VAL A 38 4.36 2.82 3.56
N CYS A 39 4.07 3.53 2.47
CA CYS A 39 4.88 3.47 1.24
C CYS A 39 6.33 3.89 1.46
N LYS A 40 6.55 4.96 2.23
CA LYS A 40 7.91 5.45 2.52
C LYS A 40 8.73 4.42 3.28
N ALA A 41 8.12 3.66 4.18
CA ALA A 41 8.81 2.72 5.05
C ALA A 41 9.00 1.34 4.43
N PHE A 42 7.99 0.82 3.76
CA PHE A 42 7.97 -0.56 3.25
C PHE A 42 8.14 -0.66 1.73
N GLY A 43 8.21 0.49 1.05
CA GLY A 43 8.19 0.56 -0.40
C GLY A 43 6.78 0.33 -0.98
N GLY A 44 6.61 0.69 -2.25
CA GLY A 44 5.35 0.59 -2.95
C GLY A 44 4.97 1.88 -3.67
N ALA A 45 3.78 1.88 -4.26
CA ALA A 45 3.22 3.03 -4.97
C ALA A 45 2.08 3.63 -4.15
N LEU A 46 2.17 4.93 -3.86
CA LEU A 46 1.08 5.64 -3.19
C LEU A 46 -0.12 5.71 -4.12
N CYS A 47 -1.28 5.32 -3.61
CA CYS A 47 -2.56 5.43 -4.27
C CYS A 47 -3.51 6.32 -3.48
N SER A 48 -3.96 7.41 -4.10
CA SER A 48 -4.80 8.41 -3.45
C SER A 48 -5.89 8.87 -4.41
N ASP A 49 -7.13 8.47 -4.14
CA ASP A 49 -8.31 8.91 -4.88
C ASP A 49 -9.38 9.35 -3.89
N LYS A 50 -9.63 10.66 -3.83
CA LYS A 50 -10.65 11.21 -2.95
C LYS A 50 -12.07 10.83 -3.35
N ALA A 51 -12.36 10.68 -4.65
CA ALA A 51 -13.70 10.36 -5.13
C ALA A 51 -14.11 8.93 -4.75
N ARG A 52 -13.13 8.02 -4.70
CA ARG A 52 -13.33 6.62 -4.31
C ARG A 52 -12.95 6.33 -2.84
N ASN A 53 -12.58 7.37 -2.08
CA ASN A 53 -12.07 7.27 -0.72
C ASN A 53 -10.89 6.28 -0.57
N ILE A 54 -10.01 6.26 -1.58
CA ILE A 54 -8.80 5.44 -1.58
C ILE A 54 -7.65 6.28 -1.02
N ASN A 55 -7.00 5.76 0.01
CA ASN A 55 -5.74 6.28 0.54
C ASN A 55 -4.95 5.06 1.00
N GLY A 56 -4.15 4.51 0.10
CA GLY A 56 -3.53 3.20 0.27
C GLY A 56 -2.17 3.13 -0.41
N CYS A 57 -1.32 2.25 0.07
CA CYS A 57 -0.03 1.94 -0.51
C CYS A 57 -0.12 0.61 -1.25
N ILE A 58 0.12 0.63 -2.55
CA ILE A 58 0.14 -0.60 -3.35
C ILE A 58 1.50 -1.26 -3.20
N MET A 59 1.51 -2.46 -2.62
CA MET A 59 2.73 -3.20 -2.27
C MET A 59 2.56 -4.71 -2.48
N SER A 60 3.67 -5.45 -2.53
CA SER A 60 3.68 -6.89 -2.79
C SER A 60 3.38 -7.77 -1.57
N HIS A 61 3.18 -7.18 -0.40
CA HIS A 61 2.99 -7.87 0.87
C HIS A 61 2.05 -7.06 1.78
N THR A 62 1.49 -7.69 2.80
CA THR A 62 0.70 -7.02 3.83
C THR A 62 1.58 -6.49 4.96
N ILE A 63 1.11 -5.46 5.67
CA ILE A 63 1.69 -5.00 6.93
C ILE A 63 0.84 -5.45 8.12
N THR A 64 1.41 -5.38 9.33
CA THR A 64 0.74 -5.76 10.58
C THR A 64 0.41 -4.55 11.46
N ASP A 65 -0.46 -4.74 12.46
CA ASP A 65 -0.72 -3.72 13.48
C ASP A 65 0.56 -3.27 14.20
N ALA A 66 1.50 -4.19 14.42
CA ALA A 66 2.78 -3.87 15.04
C ALA A 66 3.65 -2.95 14.16
N ASP A 67 3.55 -3.10 12.83
CA ASP A 67 4.22 -2.22 11.88
C ASP A 67 3.64 -0.80 11.92
N CYS A 68 2.30 -0.69 11.94
CA CYS A 68 1.61 0.59 12.09
C CYS A 68 1.91 1.26 13.43
N ALA A 69 1.90 0.51 14.53
CA ALA A 69 2.24 1.05 15.85
C ALA A 69 3.67 1.57 15.93
N ARG A 70 4.61 0.91 15.26
CA ARG A 70 6.01 1.38 15.13
C ARG A 70 6.14 2.62 14.26
N LEU A 71 5.38 2.71 13.16
CA LEU A 71 5.44 3.84 12.23
C LEU A 71 4.91 5.15 12.81
N TYR A 72 3.85 5.07 13.62
CA TYR A 72 3.14 6.22 14.16
C TYR A 72 3.29 6.32 15.68
N PHE A 73 4.45 5.88 16.19
CA PHE A 73 4.83 5.90 17.59
C PHE A 73 4.40 7.17 18.33
N LYS A 74 4.24 7.05 19.65
CA LYS A 74 3.97 8.18 20.55
C LYS A 74 5.16 8.40 21.47
N ILE A 75 5.22 9.58 22.09
CA ILE A 75 6.22 9.90 23.11
C ILE A 75 5.62 9.64 24.47
N GLU A 76 6.18 8.69 25.22
CA GLU A 76 5.86 8.44 26.62
C GLU A 76 7.11 8.60 27.47
N ASN A 77 7.05 9.47 28.49
CA ASN A 77 8.19 9.77 29.37
C ASN A 77 9.48 10.14 28.59
N GLY A 78 9.34 10.91 27.51
CA GLY A 78 10.46 11.35 26.67
C GLY A 78 11.06 10.28 25.76
N LYS A 79 10.42 9.11 25.63
CA LYS A 79 10.87 8.01 24.76
C LYS A 79 9.82 7.70 23.71
N GLU A 80 10.28 7.35 22.51
CA GLU A 80 9.44 6.80 21.46
C GLU A 80 8.98 5.40 21.85
N VAL A 81 7.66 5.18 21.88
CA VAL A 81 7.04 3.89 22.12
C VAL A 81 5.98 3.60 21.06
N PRO A 82 5.78 2.34 20.65
CA PRO A 82 4.77 2.01 19.64
C PRO A 82 3.37 2.52 20.02
N ASP A 83 2.68 3.17 19.08
CA ASP A 83 1.31 3.63 19.28
C ASP A 83 0.32 2.57 18.79
N THR A 84 -0.16 1.74 19.71
CA THR A 84 -1.09 0.65 19.43
C THR A 84 -2.49 1.11 19.00
N SER A 85 -2.76 2.42 18.98
CA SER A 85 -3.98 2.98 18.39
C SER A 85 -3.97 2.99 16.86
N PHE A 86 -2.80 2.84 16.23
CA PHE A 86 -2.70 2.64 14.79
C PHE A 86 -2.80 1.16 14.43
N ARG A 87 -3.69 0.84 13.50
CA ARG A 87 -3.97 -0.51 13.01
C ARG A 87 -3.71 -0.61 11.53
N ALA A 88 -3.28 -1.79 11.08
CA ALA A 88 -3.12 -2.08 9.67
C ALA A 88 -4.47 -2.36 9.03
N ASN A 89 -4.68 -1.82 7.84
CA ASN A 89 -5.75 -2.22 6.95
C ASN A 89 -5.13 -2.54 5.59
N CYS A 90 -5.22 -3.79 5.18
CA CYS A 90 -4.70 -4.29 3.92
C CYS A 90 -5.77 -5.08 3.21
N GLU A 91 -6.05 -4.73 1.97
CA GLU A 91 -6.94 -5.48 1.10
C GLU A 91 -6.21 -5.93 -0.16
N HIS A 92 -6.58 -7.10 -0.67
CA HIS A 92 -6.05 -7.57 -1.94
C HIS A 92 -6.52 -6.63 -3.07
N TYR A 93 -5.58 -6.18 -3.88
CA TYR A 93 -5.77 -5.14 -4.87
C TYR A 93 -5.31 -5.62 -6.25
N THR A 94 -6.21 -5.57 -7.22
CA THR A 94 -5.93 -5.97 -8.61
C THR A 94 -6.22 -4.86 -9.61
N GLY A 95 -6.61 -3.68 -9.11
CA GLY A 95 -6.95 -2.53 -9.94
C GLY A 95 -5.73 -1.71 -10.35
N SER A 96 -5.93 -0.77 -11.26
CA SER A 96 -5.01 0.34 -11.49
C SER A 96 -5.27 1.43 -10.47
N CYS A 97 -4.24 1.96 -9.82
CA CYS A 97 -4.41 3.20 -9.07
C CYS A 97 -4.69 4.34 -10.05
N PRO A 98 -5.81 5.07 -9.90
CA PRO A 98 -6.02 6.26 -10.71
C PRO A 98 -4.98 7.31 -10.32
N ASN A 99 -4.19 7.75 -11.30
CA ASN A 99 -3.30 8.90 -11.21
C ASN A 99 -4.09 10.20 -11.35
#